data_AF-A0A950M7S5-F1
#
_entry.id   AF-A0A950M7S5-F1
#
_cell.length_a   1.000
_cell.length_b   1.000
_cell.length_c   1.000
_cell.angle_alpha   90.00
_cell.angle_beta   90.00
_cell.angle_gamma   90.00
#
_symmetry.space_group_name_H-M   'P 1'
#
loop_
_entity.id
_entity.type
_entity.pdbx_description
1 polymer ?
#
loop_
_entity_poly.entity_id
_entity_poly.type
_entity_poly.pdbx_seq_one_letter_code
_entity_poly.pdbx_strand_id
1 'polypeptide(L)'
;MNKCLLFQPPRTYDSRAASETRPAVSVVVPTCGRPDLLSRCLAALIAQHYDARYEIIVVDDRPSRDTHDIVDSWSEQAQPGRASLKYIASRGPHGPA
;
A
#
# COMPACT_ATOMS: atom_id res chain seq x y z
N MET A 1 -2.45 27.03 -14.67
CA MET A 1 -1.65 26.02 -15.39
C MET A 1 -2.17 24.62 -15.06
N ASN A 2 -2.81 24.00 -16.06
CA ASN A 2 -2.76 22.60 -16.51
C ASN A 2 -3.09 21.50 -15.45
N LYS A 3 -4.36 21.05 -15.34
CA LYS A 3 -4.94 19.89 -16.07
C LYS A 3 -4.10 18.61 -15.97
N CYS A 4 -4.47 17.74 -15.04
CA CYS A 4 -4.23 16.29 -15.11
C CYS A 4 -5.55 15.54 -14.86
N LEU A 5 -6.61 16.00 -15.53
CA LEU A 5 -7.78 15.16 -15.81
C LEU A 5 -7.62 14.64 -17.24
N LEU A 6 -7.97 13.36 -17.42
CA LEU A 6 -8.25 12.64 -18.66
C LEU A 6 -7.10 11.84 -19.30
N PHE A 7 -6.83 10.65 -18.75
CA PHE A 7 -6.85 9.41 -19.54
C PHE A 7 -7.03 8.19 -18.61
N GLN A 8 -8.28 7.87 -18.26
CA GLN A 8 -8.60 6.50 -17.85
C GLN A 8 -8.99 5.76 -19.14
N PRO A 9 -8.22 4.76 -19.62
CA PRO A 9 -8.72 3.87 -20.67
C PRO A 9 -10.01 3.20 -20.17
N PRO A 10 -10.96 2.83 -21.07
CA PRO A 10 -12.20 2.20 -20.66
C PRO A 10 -11.88 0.90 -19.92
N ARG A 11 -11.96 0.92 -18.59
CA ARG A 11 -11.91 -0.30 -17.79
C ARG A 11 -13.21 -1.03 -18.10
N THR A 12 -13.16 -2.02 -18.98
CA THR A 12 -14.21 -3.03 -19.11
C THR A 12 -14.17 -3.90 -17.85
N TYR A 13 -14.62 -3.32 -16.74
CA TYR A 13 -14.93 -4.05 -15.53
C TYR A 13 -16.34 -4.63 -15.73
N ASP A 14 -16.43 -5.96 -15.70
CA ASP A 14 -17.70 -6.70 -15.82
C ASP A 14 -18.70 -6.19 -14.78
N SER A 15 -19.73 -5.52 -15.28
CA SER A 15 -20.79 -4.89 -14.52
C SER A 15 -21.93 -5.89 -14.27
N ARG A 16 -21.70 -6.85 -13.37
CA ARG A 16 -22.81 -7.55 -12.70
C ARG A 16 -22.99 -6.98 -11.30
N ALA A 17 -23.78 -5.90 -11.26
CA ALA A 17 -24.37 -5.26 -10.08
C ALA A 17 -23.45 -5.14 -8.86
N ALA A 18 -22.51 -4.19 -8.90
CA ALA A 18 -21.78 -3.80 -7.70
C ALA A 18 -22.77 -3.18 -6.71
N SER A 19 -23.08 -3.92 -5.65
CA SER A 19 -23.61 -3.36 -4.40
C SER A 19 -22.85 -2.06 -4.04
N GLU A 20 -23.56 -1.05 -3.56
CA GLU A 20 -23.06 0.23 -3.02
C GLU A 20 -21.96 0.07 -1.93
N THR A 21 -21.66 -1.16 -1.53
CA THR A 21 -20.59 -1.52 -0.60
C THR A 21 -19.24 -1.60 -1.31
N ARG A 22 -18.33 -0.68 -0.98
CA ARG A 22 -16.91 -0.81 -1.36
C ARG A 22 -16.31 -2.08 -0.75
N PRO A 23 -15.43 -2.81 -1.47
CA PRO A 23 -14.77 -3.99 -0.92
C PRO A 23 -13.85 -3.62 0.24
N ALA A 24 -13.62 -4.53 1.18
CA ALA A 24 -12.50 -4.39 2.09
C ALA A 24 -11.18 -4.60 1.31
N VAL A 25 -10.17 -3.76 1.58
CA VAL A 25 -8.89 -3.80 0.85
C VAL A 25 -7.73 -3.93 1.82
N SER A 26 -6.85 -4.89 1.50
CA SER A 26 -5.54 -5.05 2.11
C SER A 26 -4.48 -4.96 1.01
N VAL A 27 -3.53 -4.03 1.16
CA VAL A 27 -2.42 -3.86 0.23
C VAL A 27 -1.18 -4.52 0.83
N VAL A 28 -0.71 -5.59 0.21
CA VAL A 28 0.52 -6.28 0.65
C VAL A 28 1.70 -5.75 -0.16
N VAL A 29 2.73 -5.26 0.53
CA VAL A 29 3.94 -4.69 -0.05
C VAL A 29 5.13 -5.57 0.34
N PRO A 30 5.55 -6.51 -0.52
CA PRO A 30 6.80 -7.24 -0.30
C PRO A 30 7.98 -6.31 -0.56
N THR A 31 8.99 -6.38 0.32
CA THR A 31 10.25 -5.64 0.19
C THR A 31 11.43 -6.51 0.62
N CYS A 32 12.61 -6.20 0.09
CA CYS A 32 13.84 -6.90 0.45
C CYS A 32 15.03 -5.96 0.21
N GLY A 33 15.47 -5.26 1.25
CA GLY A 33 16.64 -4.38 1.21
C GLY A 33 16.54 -3.17 0.27
N ARG A 34 15.33 -2.61 0.04
CA ARG A 34 15.13 -1.37 -0.74
C ARG A 34 14.33 -0.31 0.04
N PRO A 35 14.92 0.30 1.09
CA PRO A 35 14.24 1.29 1.94
C PRO A 35 13.68 2.50 1.17
N ASP A 36 14.43 3.06 0.23
CA ASP A 36 14.01 4.25 -0.52
C ASP A 36 12.79 4.00 -1.41
N LEU A 37 12.75 2.83 -2.07
CA LEU A 37 11.61 2.42 -2.89
C LEU A 37 10.38 2.13 -2.04
N LEU A 38 10.58 1.52 -0.87
CA LEU A 38 9.50 1.30 0.09
C LEU A 38 8.90 2.64 0.54
N SER A 39 9.74 3.61 0.92
CA SER A 39 9.28 4.93 1.37
C SER A 39 8.43 5.63 0.29
N ARG A 40 8.89 5.61 -0.96
CA ARG A 40 8.12 6.16 -2.10
C ARG A 40 6.80 5.42 -2.33
N CYS A 41 6.79 4.10 -2.17
CA CYS A 41 5.59 3.29 -2.29
C CYS A 41 4.57 3.63 -1.19
N LEU A 42 5.01 3.69 0.07
CA LEU A 42 4.17 4.04 1.21
C LEU A 42 3.58 5.44 1.06
N ALA A 43 4.38 6.42 0.61
CA ALA A 43 3.90 7.76 0.30
C ALA A 43 2.76 7.74 -0.72
N ALA A 44 2.92 6.98 -1.81
CA ALA A 44 1.90 6.87 -2.86
C ALA A 44 0.64 6.15 -2.37
N LEU A 45 0.78 5.12 -1.54
CA LEU A 45 -0.35 4.39 -0.95
C LEU A 45 -1.13 5.26 0.02
N ILE A 46 -0.46 5.92 0.96
CA ILE A 46 -1.11 6.80 1.96
C ILE A 46 -1.84 7.97 1.30
N ALA A 47 -1.31 8.49 0.18
CA ALA A 47 -1.94 9.56 -0.60
C ALA A 47 -3.19 9.11 -1.40
N GLN A 48 -3.53 7.81 -1.45
CA GLN A 48 -4.66 7.33 -2.24
C GLN A 48 -6.00 7.84 -1.70
N HIS A 49 -6.89 8.15 -2.65
CA HIS A 49 -8.29 8.45 -2.37
C HIS A 49 -9.15 7.20 -2.46
N TYR A 50 -9.29 6.54 -1.31
CA TYR A 50 -10.23 5.43 -1.11
C TYR A 50 -11.23 5.79 -0.01
N ASP A 51 -12.51 5.84 -0.37
CA ASP A 51 -13.63 6.21 0.52
C ASP A 51 -14.10 5.01 1.37
N ALA A 52 -13.13 4.25 1.89
CA ALA A 52 -13.30 3.23 2.92
C ALA A 52 -11.94 3.04 3.61
N ARG A 53 -11.95 2.39 4.78
CA ARG A 53 -10.71 2.01 5.46
C ARG A 53 -10.00 0.90 4.71
N TYR A 54 -8.68 0.97 4.66
CA TYR A 54 -7.84 -0.11 4.13
C TYR A 54 -6.61 -0.31 5.00
N GLU A 55 -5.96 -1.46 4.86
CA GLU A 55 -4.70 -1.75 5.54
C GLU A 55 -3.56 -1.92 4.53
N ILE A 56 -2.35 -1.58 4.98
CA ILE A 56 -1.10 -1.78 4.27
C ILE A 56 -0.26 -2.73 5.12
N ILE A 57 0.20 -3.83 4.52
CA ILE A 57 1.02 -4.84 5.18
C ILE A 57 2.35 -4.90 4.46
N VAL A 58 3.41 -4.41 5.10
CA VAL A 58 4.78 -4.51 4.59
C VAL A 58 5.35 -5.85 5.04
N VAL A 59 5.79 -6.65 4.07
CA VAL A 59 6.47 -7.92 4.32
C VAL A 59 7.93 -7.75 3.92
N ASP A 60 8.84 -7.73 4.89
CA ASP A 60 10.27 -7.59 4.64
C ASP A 60 10.97 -8.96 4.71
N ASP A 61 11.46 -9.41 3.56
CA ASP A 61 12.24 -10.64 3.39
C ASP A 61 13.72 -10.48 3.78
N ARG A 62 14.19 -9.25 3.96
CA ARG A 62 15.53 -8.95 4.49
C ARG A 62 15.42 -7.90 5.59
N PRO A 63 14.79 -8.25 6.73
CA PRO A 63 14.48 -7.31 7.80
C PRO A 63 15.72 -6.55 8.23
N SER A 64 15.62 -5.22 8.18
CA SER A 64 16.67 -4.30 8.60
C SER A 64 16.09 -3.23 9.52
N ARG A 65 16.95 -2.63 10.35
CA ARG A 65 16.56 -1.49 11.18
C ARG A 65 16.06 -0.33 10.32
N ASP A 66 16.72 -0.06 9.20
CA ASP A 66 16.36 1.03 8.30
C ASP A 66 14.97 0.83 7.68
N THR A 67 14.64 -0.40 7.24
CA THR A 67 13.29 -0.71 6.75
C THR A 67 12.25 -0.49 7.84
N HIS A 68 12.53 -0.97 9.05
CA HIS A 68 11.61 -0.86 10.18
C HIS A 68 11.34 0.61 10.54
N ASP A 69 12.39 1.42 10.67
CA ASP A 69 12.28 2.85 11.01
C ASP A 69 11.46 3.62 9.95
N ILE A 70 11.61 3.28 8.67
CA ILE A 70 10.79 3.87 7.61
C ILE A 70 9.32 3.53 7.80
N VAL A 71 8.99 2.25 8.04
CA VAL A 71 7.61 1.82 8.23
C VAL A 71 7.00 2.46 9.46
N ASP A 72 7.75 2.57 10.55
CA ASP A 72 7.33 3.22 11.79
C ASP A 72 7.02 4.71 11.56
N SER A 73 7.93 5.43 10.90
CA SER A 73 7.74 6.85 10.56
C SER A 73 6.52 7.12 9.67
N TRP A 74 6.17 6.18 8.79
CA TRP A 74 4.98 6.29 7.94
C TRP A 74 3.70 5.90 8.67
N SER A 75 3.79 5.06 9.70
CA SER A 75 2.64 4.66 10.51
C SER A 75 2.08 5.84 11.30
N GLU A 76 2.95 6.73 11.79
CA GLU A 76 2.59 7.98 12.47
C GLU A 76 1.97 9.01 11.52
N GLN A 77 2.40 9.03 10.25
CA GLN A 77 1.89 9.95 9.22
C GLN A 77 0.58 9.49 8.59
N ALA A 78 0.24 8.20 8.70
CA ALA A 78 -1.01 7.68 8.18
C ALA A 78 -2.19 8.33 8.91
N GLN A 79 -3.15 8.88 8.16
CA GLN A 79 -4.33 9.52 8.76
C GLN A 79 -5.10 8.50 9.62
N PRO A 80 -5.27 8.75 10.93
CA PRO A 80 -5.97 7.85 11.83
C PRO A 80 -7.37 7.55 11.30
N GLY A 81 -7.67 6.27 11.08
CA GLY A 81 -8.98 5.83 10.61
C GLY A 81 -9.19 5.87 9.10
N ARG A 82 -8.14 6.10 8.28
CA ARG A 82 -8.18 5.91 6.82
C ARG A 82 -7.33 4.73 6.36
N ALA A 83 -6.08 4.69 6.78
CA ALA A 83 -5.14 3.61 6.48
C ALA A 83 -4.49 3.12 7.77
N SER A 84 -4.31 1.80 7.92
CA SER A 84 -3.42 1.23 8.93
C SER A 84 -2.18 0.64 8.27
N LEU A 85 -1.03 0.73 8.93
CA LEU A 85 0.23 0.21 8.43
C LEU A 85 0.76 -0.85 9.40
N LYS A 86 1.08 -2.04 8.88
CA LYS A 86 1.60 -3.18 9.65
C LYS A 86 2.91 -3.65 9.02
N TYR A 87 3.86 -4.03 9.85
CA TYR A 87 5.15 -4.59 9.44
C TYR A 87 5.24 -6.08 9.83
N ILE A 88 5.69 -6.91 8.89
CA ILE A 88 5.94 -8.34 9.09
C ILE A 88 7.35 -8.64 8.59
N ALA A 89 8.23 -9.09 9.50
CA ALA A 89 9.52 -9.65 9.12
C ALA A 89 9.35 -11.12 8.68
N SER A 90 9.57 -11.38 7.40
CA SER A 90 9.51 -12.72 6.83
C SER A 90 10.84 -13.43 7.07
N ARG A 91 10.79 -14.57 7.78
CA ARG A 91 11.94 -15.43 8.09
C ARG A 91 11.87 -16.80 7.41
N GLY A 92 10.92 -16.96 6.48
CA GLY A 92 10.66 -18.21 5.77
C GLY A 92 11.44 -18.34 4.45
N PRO A 93 11.34 -19.48 3.76
CA PRO A 93 11.94 -19.65 2.44
C PRO A 93 11.41 -18.59 1.48
N HIS A 94 12.31 -17.94 0.73
CA HIS A 94 11.94 -16.95 -0.26
C HIS A 94 11.26 -17.63 -1.45
N GLY A 95 10.14 -17.06 -1.92
CA GLY A 95 9.47 -17.53 -3.13
C GLY A 95 10.41 -17.47 -4.35
N PRO A 96 10.10 -18.21 -5.43
CA PRO A 96 10.91 -18.17 -6.65
C PRO A 96 10.90 -16.73 -7.19
N ALA A 97 12.09 -16.14 -7.31
CA ALA A 97 12.30 -14.81 -7.87
C ALA A 97 12.11 -14.77 -9.39
#